data_AF-A0A7Z7ICL8-F1
#
_entry.id   AF-A0A7Z7ICL8-F1
#
_cell.length_a   1.000
_cell.length_b   1.000
_cell.length_c   1.000
_cell.angle_alpha   90.00
_cell.angle_beta   90.00
_cell.angle_gamma   90.00
#
_symmetry.space_group_name_H-M   'P 1'
#
loop_
_entity.id
_entity.type
_entity.pdbx_description
1 polymer ?
#
loop_
_entity_poly.entity_id
_entity_poly.type
_entity_poly.pdbx_seq_one_letter_code
_entity_poly.pdbx_strand_id
1 'polypeptide(L)'
;MKRIHIHVSVQDLNESVRFYSALFGNVAPTTRKPDYCKWELSDPAVNFAISQRGAPFGVDHVGIQVENAEELAEMNARFASARLPVQIQEDTTCCYARSEKAWTLDPQGVAWETFHTLEAAPVYGQSRNRSAEAAACCSLPKPSSPSIQQGLPADHDACAPVVEPATPYAGSQGNSDRDARNRRLTCPGRT
;
A
#
# COMPACT_ATOMS: atom_id res chain seq x y z
N MET A 1 -7.54 8.08 -18.56
CA MET A 1 -6.31 7.47 -18.03
C MET A 1 -6.65 6.37 -17.04
N LYS A 2 -6.19 5.14 -17.31
CA LYS A 2 -6.27 4.00 -16.38
C LYS A 2 -5.57 4.32 -15.05
N ARG A 3 -6.15 3.90 -13.92
CA ARG A 3 -5.61 4.16 -12.56
C ARG A 3 -5.18 2.86 -11.91
N ILE A 4 -4.12 2.91 -11.12
CA ILE A 4 -3.79 1.77 -10.26
C ILE A 4 -4.84 1.65 -9.16
N HIS A 5 -5.31 0.43 -8.92
CA HIS A 5 -6.17 0.11 -7.80
C HIS A 5 -5.38 -0.66 -6.74
N ILE A 6 -5.56 -0.28 -5.48
CA ILE A 6 -4.98 -1.00 -4.34
C ILE A 6 -6.06 -1.11 -3.28
N HIS A 7 -6.35 -2.35 -2.85
CA HIS A 7 -7.20 -2.60 -1.70
C HIS A 7 -6.37 -3.18 -0.56
N VAL A 8 -6.35 -2.48 0.59
CA VAL A 8 -5.72 -2.94 1.82
C VAL A 8 -6.77 -3.37 2.85
N SER A 9 -6.63 -4.58 3.38
CA SER A 9 -7.39 -5.03 4.54
C SER A 9 -6.75 -4.48 5.81
N VAL A 10 -7.53 -3.77 6.63
CA VAL A 10 -7.04 -3.04 7.81
C VAL A 10 -7.67 -3.55 9.10
N GLN A 11 -6.93 -3.39 10.20
CA GLN A 11 -7.40 -3.78 11.53
C GLN A 11 -8.41 -2.76 12.11
N ASP A 12 -8.09 -1.46 12.02
CA ASP A 12 -8.95 -0.36 12.47
C ASP A 12 -9.16 0.64 11.33
N LEU A 13 -10.41 0.81 10.92
CA LEU A 13 -10.76 1.69 9.81
C LEU A 13 -10.50 3.17 10.13
N ASN A 14 -10.78 3.63 11.35
CA ASN A 14 -10.65 5.05 11.70
C ASN A 14 -9.19 5.47 11.80
N GLU A 15 -8.33 4.63 12.39
CA GLU A 15 -6.88 4.83 12.41
C GLU A 15 -6.30 4.85 11.00
N SER A 16 -6.70 3.90 10.17
CA SER A 16 -6.25 3.81 8.79
C SER A 16 -6.71 5.01 7.96
N VAL A 17 -7.95 5.49 8.14
CA VAL A 17 -8.42 6.71 7.47
C VAL A 17 -7.56 7.92 7.84
N ARG A 18 -7.22 8.10 9.12
CA ARG A 18 -6.32 9.20 9.54
C ARG A 18 -4.98 9.11 8.84
N PHE A 19 -4.37 7.93 8.81
CA PHE A 19 -3.08 7.70 8.18
C PHE A 19 -3.11 7.97 6.67
N TYR A 20 -4.02 7.32 5.93
CA TYR A 20 -4.07 7.44 4.47
C TYR A 20 -4.52 8.82 4.00
N SER A 21 -5.44 9.47 4.71
CA SER A 21 -5.76 10.87 4.42
C SER A 21 -4.54 11.77 4.55
N ALA A 22 -3.74 11.62 5.61
CA ALA A 22 -2.50 12.39 5.77
C ALA A 22 -1.49 12.08 4.66
N LEU A 23 -1.31 10.79 4.32
CA LEU A 23 -0.43 10.36 3.22
C LEU A 23 -0.83 10.98 1.87
N PHE A 24 -2.13 11.14 1.64
CA PHE A 24 -2.68 11.73 0.42
C PHE A 24 -2.84 13.25 0.50
N GLY A 25 -2.05 13.94 1.34
CA GLY A 25 -2.08 15.40 1.42
C GLY A 25 -3.32 15.95 2.12
N ASN A 26 -3.80 15.25 3.15
CA ASN A 26 -5.02 15.56 3.91
C ASN A 26 -6.31 15.46 3.10
N VAL A 27 -6.33 14.64 2.04
CA VAL A 27 -7.53 14.39 1.24
C VAL A 27 -8.45 13.40 1.97
N ALA A 28 -9.73 13.77 2.09
CA ALA A 28 -10.75 12.89 2.66
C ALA A 28 -11.16 11.78 1.67
N PRO A 29 -11.63 10.61 2.16
CA PRO A 29 -12.16 9.56 1.29
C PRO A 29 -13.32 10.08 0.42
N THR A 30 -13.31 9.76 -0.87
CA THR A 30 -14.44 10.03 -1.79
C THR A 30 -15.63 9.13 -1.48
N THR A 31 -15.40 7.95 -0.89
CA THR A 31 -16.45 7.09 -0.35
C THR A 31 -16.10 6.70 1.08
N ARG A 32 -17.07 6.84 1.99
CA ARG A 32 -16.94 6.43 3.39
C ARG A 32 -18.16 5.63 3.82
N LYS A 33 -17.91 4.46 4.39
CA LYS A 33 -18.88 3.52 4.94
C LYS A 33 -18.35 2.98 6.28
N PRO A 34 -19.19 2.33 7.12
CA PRO A 34 -18.75 1.85 8.44
C PRO A 34 -17.57 0.87 8.41
N ASP A 35 -17.39 0.15 7.30
CA ASP A 35 -16.41 -0.93 7.13
C ASP A 35 -15.53 -0.77 5.87
N TYR A 36 -15.66 0.35 5.15
CA TYR A 36 -15.01 0.59 3.86
C TYR A 36 -14.77 2.08 3.60
N CYS A 37 -13.59 2.43 3.13
CA CYS A 37 -13.26 3.77 2.64
C CYS A 37 -12.51 3.68 1.31
N LYS A 38 -12.75 4.66 0.43
CA LYS A 38 -12.08 4.78 -0.88
C LYS A 38 -11.63 6.21 -1.13
N TRP A 39 -10.47 6.38 -1.75
CA TRP A 39 -9.96 7.61 -2.33
C TRP A 39 -9.80 7.43 -3.84
N GLU A 40 -10.16 8.45 -4.59
CA GLU A 40 -9.90 8.55 -6.03
C GLU A 40 -9.05 9.79 -6.26
N LEU A 41 -7.75 9.58 -6.42
CA LEU A 41 -6.75 10.65 -6.52
C LEU A 41 -6.34 10.85 -7.98
N SER A 42 -6.03 12.08 -8.35
CA SER A 42 -5.50 12.46 -9.67
C SER A 42 -3.98 12.45 -9.74
N ASP A 43 -3.30 12.81 -8.65
CA ASP A 43 -1.83 12.83 -8.54
C ASP A 43 -1.39 12.31 -7.16
N PRO A 44 -0.88 11.06 -7.07
CA PRO A 44 -0.82 10.07 -8.14
C PRO A 44 -2.21 9.59 -8.59
N ALA A 45 -2.32 9.09 -9.82
CA ALA A 45 -3.57 8.54 -10.35
C ALA A 45 -3.88 7.16 -9.73
N VAL A 46 -4.55 7.15 -8.57
CA VAL A 46 -4.84 5.93 -7.80
C VAL A 46 -6.30 5.87 -7.34
N ASN A 47 -6.86 4.66 -7.41
CA ASN A 47 -8.06 4.25 -6.69
C ASN A 47 -7.61 3.44 -5.47
N PHE A 48 -7.58 4.06 -4.30
CA PHE A 48 -7.11 3.44 -3.07
C PHE A 48 -8.29 3.07 -2.19
N ALA A 49 -8.37 1.83 -1.75
CA ALA A 49 -9.45 1.34 -0.89
C ALA A 49 -8.91 0.65 0.35
N ILE A 50 -9.65 0.79 1.45
CA ILE A 50 -9.42 0.05 2.68
C ILE A 50 -10.72 -0.57 3.18
N SER A 51 -10.63 -1.75 3.80
CA SER A 51 -11.78 -2.37 4.46
C SER A 51 -11.41 -3.13 5.72
N GLN A 52 -12.37 -3.24 6.64
CA GLN A 52 -12.25 -4.01 7.87
C GLN A 52 -13.27 -5.17 7.84
N ARG A 53 -12.98 -6.21 7.04
CA ARG A 53 -13.95 -7.28 6.72
C ARG A 53 -13.42 -8.71 6.90
N GLY A 54 -12.41 -8.88 7.76
CA GLY A 54 -11.94 -10.20 8.20
C GLY A 54 -10.97 -10.92 7.26
N ALA A 55 -10.56 -10.30 6.15
CA ALA A 55 -9.40 -10.76 5.39
C ALA A 55 -8.09 -10.52 6.17
N PRO A 56 -7.01 -11.27 5.89
CA PRO A 56 -5.70 -11.02 6.49
C PRO A 56 -5.26 -9.58 6.28
N PHE A 57 -4.69 -8.97 7.32
CA PHE A 57 -4.25 -7.58 7.25
C PHE A 57 -3.12 -7.40 6.23
N GLY A 58 -3.13 -6.26 5.54
CA GLY A 58 -2.18 -5.94 4.47
C GLY A 58 -2.84 -5.82 3.11
N VAL A 59 -2.03 -5.80 2.05
CA VAL A 59 -2.52 -5.71 0.67
C VAL A 59 -3.36 -6.95 0.37
N ASP A 60 -4.64 -6.74 0.08
CA ASP A 60 -5.59 -7.82 -0.22
C ASP A 60 -5.54 -8.19 -1.70
N HIS A 61 -5.56 -7.17 -2.56
CA HIS A 61 -5.43 -7.28 -4.00
C HIS A 61 -5.03 -5.94 -4.60
N VAL A 62 -4.61 -6.00 -5.85
CA VAL A 62 -4.28 -4.84 -6.68
C VAL A 62 -5.06 -4.91 -7.98
N GLY A 63 -5.09 -3.83 -8.74
CA GLY A 63 -5.79 -3.84 -10.00
C GLY A 63 -5.56 -2.63 -10.87
N ILE A 64 -6.27 -2.59 -11.99
CA ILE A 64 -6.31 -1.46 -12.91
C ILE A 64 -7.77 -1.07 -13.12
N GLN A 65 -8.12 0.13 -12.65
CA GLN A 65 -9.38 0.76 -12.99
C GLN A 65 -9.26 1.37 -14.39
N VAL A 66 -10.19 1.01 -15.27
CA VAL A 66 -10.31 1.62 -16.60
C VAL A 66 -11.49 2.60 -16.64
N GLU A 67 -11.49 3.49 -17.62
CA GLU A 67 -12.50 4.56 -17.72
C GLU A 67 -13.71 4.18 -18.57
N ASN A 68 -13.60 3.15 -19.40
CA ASN A 68 -14.67 2.73 -20.29
C ASN A 68 -14.57 1.25 -20.68
N ALA A 69 -15.61 0.75 -21.33
CA ALA A 69 -15.72 -0.65 -21.75
C ALA A 69 -14.67 -1.03 -22.82
N GLU A 70 -14.26 -0.11 -23.69
CA GLU A 70 -13.24 -0.37 -24.72
C GLU A 70 -11.87 -0.66 -24.09
N GLU A 71 -11.49 0.12 -23.08
CA GLU A 71 -10.29 -0.12 -22.29
C GLU A 71 -10.37 -1.43 -21.48
N LEU A 72 -11.55 -1.82 -21.00
CA LEU A 72 -11.74 -3.11 -20.32
C LEU A 72 -11.58 -4.28 -21.30
N ALA A 73 -12.16 -4.16 -22.49
CA ALA A 73 -12.01 -5.14 -23.56
C ALA A 73 -10.55 -5.28 -23.99
N GLU A 74 -9.82 -4.17 -24.10
CA GLU A 74 -8.38 -4.14 -24.35
C GLU A 74 -7.60 -4.95 -23.29
N MET A 75 -7.89 -4.73 -22.00
CA MET A 75 -7.24 -5.47 -20.91
C MET A 75 -7.56 -6.97 -20.95
N ASN A 76 -8.81 -7.33 -21.18
CA ASN A 76 -9.24 -8.73 -21.31
C ASN A 76 -8.57 -9.43 -22.50
N ALA A 77 -8.41 -8.73 -23.63
CA ALA A 77 -7.72 -9.26 -24.80
C ALA A 77 -6.25 -9.57 -24.52
N ARG A 78 -5.57 -8.78 -23.66
CA ARG A 78 -4.18 -9.07 -23.23
C ARG A 78 -4.10 -10.36 -22.43
N PHE A 79 -5.02 -10.58 -21.48
CA PHE A 79 -5.04 -11.81 -20.70
C PHE A 79 -5.36 -13.04 -21.56
N ALA A 80 -6.33 -12.93 -22.46
CA ALA A 80 -6.68 -13.99 -23.41
C ALA A 80 -5.49 -14.34 -24.32
N SER A 81 -4.79 -13.33 -24.85
CA SER A 81 -3.62 -13.52 -25.71
C SER A 81 -2.47 -14.21 -24.97
N ALA A 82 -2.30 -13.91 -23.68
CA ALA A 82 -1.32 -14.56 -22.81
C ALA A 82 -1.77 -15.92 -22.26
N ARG A 83 -3.01 -16.36 -22.59
CA ARG A 83 -3.64 -17.59 -22.08
C ARG A 83 -3.64 -17.67 -20.55
N LEU A 84 -3.80 -16.53 -19.88
CA LEU A 84 -3.87 -16.47 -18.43
C LEU A 84 -5.25 -16.94 -17.95
N PRO A 85 -5.34 -17.64 -16.81
CA PRO A 85 -6.62 -17.99 -16.23
C PRO A 85 -7.30 -16.70 -15.75
N VAL A 86 -8.46 -16.38 -16.31
CA VAL A 86 -9.25 -15.20 -15.95
C VAL A 86 -10.64 -15.62 -15.51
N GLN A 87 -11.08 -15.08 -14.37
CA GLN A 87 -12.47 -15.17 -13.93
C GLN A 87 -13.17 -13.87 -14.28
N ILE A 88 -14.04 -13.90 -15.28
CA ILE A 88 -14.85 -12.75 -15.69
C ILE A 88 -16.09 -12.67 -14.81
N GLN A 89 -16.38 -11.46 -14.33
CA GLN A 89 -17.56 -11.13 -13.55
C GLN A 89 -18.26 -9.94 -14.21
N GLU A 90 -19.28 -10.23 -15.01
CA GLU A 90 -20.11 -9.22 -15.68
C GLU A 90 -21.18 -8.69 -14.72
N ASP A 91 -21.49 -7.39 -14.84
CA ASP A 91 -22.58 -6.70 -14.13
C ASP A 91 -22.69 -7.02 -12.62
N THR A 92 -21.55 -7.07 -11.93
CA THR A 92 -21.55 -7.44 -10.52
C THR A 92 -21.56 -6.21 -9.63
N THR A 93 -22.31 -6.29 -8.52
CA THR A 93 -22.11 -5.36 -7.42
C THR A 93 -20.96 -5.90 -6.59
N CYS A 94 -19.84 -5.18 -6.56
CA CYS A 94 -18.68 -5.51 -5.73
C CYS A 94 -18.41 -4.33 -4.82
N CYS A 95 -18.37 -4.58 -3.50
CA CYS A 95 -18.34 -3.51 -2.52
C CYS A 95 -19.56 -2.59 -2.74
N TYR A 96 -19.37 -1.28 -2.82
CA TYR A 96 -20.44 -0.29 -3.02
C TYR A 96 -20.46 0.27 -4.44
N ALA A 97 -20.14 -0.54 -5.44
CA ALA A 97 -20.20 -0.15 -6.84
C ALA A 97 -20.69 -1.29 -7.73
N ARG A 98 -21.47 -0.95 -8.75
CA ARG A 98 -21.74 -1.84 -9.88
C ARG A 98 -20.58 -1.71 -10.87
N SER A 99 -20.01 -2.82 -11.28
CA SER A 99 -18.83 -2.84 -12.13
C SER A 99 -18.78 -4.09 -13.00
N GLU A 100 -18.16 -3.96 -14.14
CA GLU A 100 -17.68 -5.10 -14.93
C GLU A 100 -16.24 -5.37 -14.49
N LYS A 101 -15.92 -6.64 -14.21
CA LYS A 101 -14.64 -7.03 -13.64
C LYS A 101 -14.06 -8.27 -14.30
N ALA A 102 -12.75 -8.36 -14.31
CA ALA A 102 -12.02 -9.58 -14.61
C ALA A 102 -10.92 -9.77 -13.56
N TRP A 103 -10.79 -10.99 -13.04
CA TRP A 103 -9.83 -11.37 -12.01
C TRP A 103 -8.81 -12.37 -12.53
N THR A 104 -7.57 -12.25 -12.08
CA THR A 104 -6.52 -13.26 -12.29
C THR A 104 -5.60 -13.32 -11.08
N LEU A 105 -4.76 -14.36 -11.04
CA LEU A 105 -3.67 -14.49 -10.08
C LEU A 105 -2.35 -14.40 -10.84
N ASP A 106 -1.39 -13.65 -10.32
CA ASP A 106 -0.04 -13.69 -10.85
C ASP A 106 0.72 -14.97 -10.41
N PRO A 107 1.93 -15.22 -10.93
CA PRO A 107 2.71 -16.40 -10.55
C PRO A 107 3.11 -16.48 -9.06
N GLN A 108 2.99 -15.39 -8.31
CA GLN A 108 3.24 -15.32 -6.86
C GLN A 108 1.94 -15.49 -6.04
N GLY A 109 0.78 -15.60 -6.71
CA GLY A 109 -0.53 -15.69 -6.07
C GLY A 109 -1.12 -14.34 -5.67
N VAL A 110 -0.55 -13.22 -6.14
CA VAL A 110 -1.15 -11.89 -5.94
C VAL A 110 -2.41 -11.80 -6.79
N ALA A 111 -3.48 -11.34 -6.17
CA ALA A 111 -4.75 -11.14 -6.84
C ALA A 111 -4.78 -9.82 -7.62
N TRP A 112 -5.09 -9.92 -8.90
CA TRP A 112 -5.23 -8.81 -9.81
C TRP A 112 -6.66 -8.68 -10.31
N GLU A 113 -7.23 -7.48 -10.23
CA GLU A 113 -8.49 -7.14 -10.91
C GLU A 113 -8.30 -6.08 -12.01
N THR A 114 -9.08 -6.18 -13.08
CA THR A 114 -9.31 -5.08 -14.03
C THR A 114 -10.79 -4.78 -14.06
N PHE A 115 -11.17 -3.52 -13.89
CA PHE A 115 -12.57 -3.19 -13.76
C PHE A 115 -12.93 -1.82 -14.32
N HIS A 116 -14.18 -1.73 -14.77
CA HIS A 116 -14.85 -0.49 -15.13
C HIS A 116 -16.00 -0.25 -14.14
N THR A 117 -15.92 0.84 -13.38
CA THR A 117 -16.99 1.23 -12.45
C THR A 117 -18.11 1.94 -13.20
N LEU A 118 -19.32 1.39 -13.11
CA LEU A 118 -20.49 1.92 -13.80
C LEU A 118 -21.25 2.92 -12.92
N GLU A 119 -21.50 2.55 -11.66
CA GLU A 119 -22.21 3.41 -10.71
C GLU A 119 -21.96 2.99 -9.26
N ALA A 120 -22.27 3.88 -8.32
CA ALA A 120 -22.26 3.57 -6.90
C ALA A 120 -23.47 2.69 -6.53
N ALA A 121 -23.27 1.71 -5.66
CA ALA A 121 -24.29 0.83 -5.12
C ALA A 121 -24.53 1.09 -3.62
N PRO A 122 -25.78 1.02 -3.14
CA PRO A 122 -26.10 1.29 -1.74
C PRO A 122 -25.69 0.14 -0.80
N VAL A 123 -25.54 -1.06 -1.33
CA VAL A 123 -25.28 -2.30 -0.57
C VAL A 123 -23.89 -2.83 -0.92
N TYR A 124 -23.23 -3.47 0.05
CA TYR A 124 -21.97 -4.15 -0.20
C TYR A 124 -22.19 -5.48 -0.92
N GLY A 125 -21.66 -5.63 -2.12
CA GLY A 125 -21.67 -6.89 -2.87
C GLY A 125 -20.38 -7.71 -2.74
N GLN A 126 -20.39 -8.95 -3.23
CA GLN A 126 -19.26 -9.88 -3.07
C GLN A 126 -18.15 -9.57 -4.09
N SER A 127 -16.90 -9.37 -3.62
CA SER A 127 -15.79 -9.02 -4.53
C SER A 127 -15.14 -10.22 -5.20
N ARG A 128 -14.89 -11.29 -4.43
CA ARG A 128 -14.16 -12.47 -4.89
C ARG A 128 -14.47 -13.67 -3.98
N ASN A 129 -14.75 -14.84 -4.58
CA ASN A 129 -14.92 -16.08 -3.83
C ASN A 129 -13.56 -16.75 -3.56
N ARG A 130 -12.91 -16.36 -2.46
CA ARG A 130 -11.59 -16.89 -2.05
C ARG A 130 -11.60 -18.41 -1.79
N SER A 131 -12.74 -18.98 -1.44
CA SER A 131 -12.89 -20.42 -1.17
C SER A 131 -12.63 -21.30 -2.39
N ALA A 132 -12.89 -20.80 -3.60
CA ALA A 132 -12.65 -21.53 -4.85
C ALA A 132 -11.16 -21.57 -5.23
N GLU A 133 -10.34 -20.63 -4.74
CA GLU A 133 -8.92 -20.49 -5.09
C GLU A 133 -8.01 -21.43 -4.27
N ALA A 134 -8.37 -21.68 -3.01
CA ALA A 134 -7.64 -22.62 -2.15
C ALA A 134 -7.64 -24.06 -2.72
N ALA A 135 -8.65 -24.42 -3.51
CA ALA A 135 -8.72 -25.71 -4.19
C ALA A 135 -7.81 -25.81 -5.43
N ALA A 136 -7.42 -24.69 -6.05
CA ALA A 136 -6.56 -24.66 -7.23
C ALA A 136 -5.05 -24.67 -6.88
N CYS A 137 -4.69 -24.44 -5.61
CA CYS A 137 -3.31 -24.36 -5.14
C CYS A 137 -2.80 -25.61 -4.39
N CYS A 138 -3.62 -26.66 -4.28
CA CYS A 138 -3.27 -27.85 -3.52
C CYS A 138 -2.66 -28.94 -4.41
N SER A 139 -1.34 -28.91 -4.60
CA SER A 139 -0.44 -30.09 -4.61
C SER A 139 1.02 -29.68 -4.92
N LEU A 140 1.73 -29.12 -3.94
CA LEU A 140 3.18 -29.28 -3.87
C LEU A 140 3.50 -29.97 -2.54
N PRO A 141 4.17 -31.15 -2.56
CA PRO A 141 4.53 -31.82 -1.34
C PRO A 141 5.53 -30.96 -0.57
N LYS A 142 5.18 -30.67 0.68
CA LYS A 142 6.04 -30.00 1.66
C LYS A 142 7.37 -30.77 1.76
N PRO A 143 8.54 -30.18 1.44
CA PRO A 143 9.81 -30.84 1.75
C PRO A 143 9.92 -30.95 3.27
N SER A 144 9.97 -32.20 3.74
CA SER A 144 10.31 -32.52 5.12
C SER A 144 11.76 -32.11 5.37
N SER A 145 11.96 -31.12 6.24
CA SER A 145 13.29 -30.79 6.75
C SER A 145 13.85 -32.01 7.50
N PRO A 146 15.05 -32.50 7.18
CA PRO A 146 15.68 -33.53 7.99
C PRO A 146 16.12 -32.91 9.32
N SER A 147 15.64 -33.51 10.42
CA SER A 147 16.14 -33.24 11.77
C SER A 147 17.62 -33.61 11.84
N ILE A 148 18.49 -32.63 12.02
CA ILE A 148 19.85 -32.86 12.53
C ILE A 148 19.76 -32.80 14.06
N GLN A 149 19.76 -33.97 14.68
CA GLN A 149 20.22 -34.12 16.05
C GLN A 149 21.74 -34.00 16.04
N GLN A 150 22.31 -32.99 16.72
CA GLN A 150 23.61 -33.10 17.38
C GLN A 150 23.59 -32.25 18.65
N GLY A 151 23.90 -32.90 19.77
CA GLY A 151 24.10 -32.25 21.06
C GLY A 151 25.57 -31.92 21.33
N LEU A 152 25.76 -31.33 22.53
CA LEU A 152 26.98 -30.98 23.27
C LEU A 152 27.45 -29.51 23.14
N PRO A 153 28.11 -28.95 24.17
CA PRO A 153 27.65 -28.76 25.56
C PRO A 153 27.72 -27.27 25.98
N ALA A 154 27.28 -26.99 27.21
CA ALA A 154 27.47 -25.69 27.88
C ALA A 154 28.95 -25.42 28.18
N ASP A 155 29.44 -24.20 27.89
CA ASP A 155 29.85 -23.23 28.94
C ASP A 155 30.55 -21.96 28.39
N HIS A 156 30.22 -20.85 29.04
CA HIS A 156 30.97 -19.61 29.30
C HIS A 156 31.25 -18.51 28.22
N ASP A 157 30.93 -17.30 28.69
CA ASP A 157 31.52 -15.97 28.44
C ASP A 157 31.09 -15.08 27.25
N ALA A 158 30.23 -14.12 27.61
CA ALA A 158 30.51 -12.67 27.61
C ALA A 158 30.06 -11.76 26.44
N CYS A 159 29.41 -10.69 26.88
CA CYS A 159 29.27 -9.35 26.32
C CYS A 159 28.33 -9.10 25.12
N ALA A 160 27.08 -8.76 25.46
CA ALA A 160 26.20 -7.96 24.61
C ALA A 160 26.53 -6.45 24.75
N PRO A 161 26.48 -5.65 23.67
CA PRO A 161 26.41 -4.20 23.79
C PRO A 161 24.97 -3.73 24.02
N VAL A 162 24.76 -3.02 25.13
CA VAL A 162 23.58 -2.21 25.42
C VAL A 162 23.68 -0.93 24.60
N VAL A 163 22.60 -0.56 23.90
CA VAL A 163 22.48 0.73 23.19
C VAL A 163 21.59 1.64 24.03
N GLU A 164 22.16 2.69 24.61
CA GLU A 164 21.43 3.76 25.29
C GLU A 164 21.32 5.02 24.40
N PRO A 165 20.29 5.86 24.58
CA PRO A 165 19.93 6.92 23.62
C PRO A 165 20.77 8.19 23.77
N ALA A 166 21.01 8.85 22.63
CA ALA A 166 21.80 10.08 22.53
C ALA A 166 21.06 11.33 23.06
N THR A 167 21.75 12.11 23.89
CA THR A 167 21.39 13.49 24.28
C THR A 167 22.29 14.52 23.57
N PRO A 168 21.83 15.78 23.42
CA PRO A 168 22.35 16.69 22.40
C PRO A 168 23.61 17.47 22.80
N TYR A 169 24.37 17.85 21.77
CA TYR A 169 25.66 18.53 21.79
C TYR A 169 25.52 20.02 22.17
N ALA A 170 26.19 20.46 23.23
CA ALA A 170 26.43 21.85 23.57
C ALA A 170 27.92 22.17 23.32
N GLY A 171 28.19 23.06 22.36
CA GLY A 171 29.56 23.50 22.02
C GLY A 171 30.02 24.68 22.89
N SER A 172 31.20 24.53 23.48
CA SER A 172 31.88 25.51 24.33
C SER A 172 32.83 26.44 23.56
N GLN A 173 32.67 27.73 23.87
CA GLN A 173 33.60 28.88 23.93
C GLN A 173 35.08 28.76 23.48
N GLY A 174 35.56 29.81 22.82
CA GLY A 174 36.97 30.21 22.73
C GLY A 174 37.10 31.71 22.43
N ASN A 175 37.82 32.42 23.31
CA ASN A 175 37.89 33.88 23.50
C ASN A 175 39.06 34.54 22.73
N SER A 176 38.93 35.82 22.32
CA SER A 176 40.06 36.79 22.39
C SER A 176 39.59 38.25 22.24
N ASP A 177 39.94 39.03 23.26
CA ASP A 177 39.88 40.49 23.36
C ASP A 177 40.78 41.21 22.34
N ARG A 178 40.34 42.39 21.85
CA ARG A 178 41.13 43.62 21.71
C ARG A 178 40.28 44.81 21.26
N ASP A 179 39.95 45.64 22.24
CA ASP A 179 40.06 47.10 22.33
C ASP A 179 40.11 48.01 21.06
N ALA A 180 39.52 49.19 21.27
CA ALA A 180 39.77 50.50 20.64
C ALA A 180 38.90 51.04 19.48
N ARG A 181 37.99 51.95 19.89
CA ARG A 181 37.84 53.35 19.43
C ARG A 181 37.48 53.66 17.96
N ASN A 182 36.27 54.23 17.83
CA ASN A 182 35.99 55.57 17.29
C ASN A 182 36.30 55.87 15.79
N ARG A 183 35.22 56.18 15.06
CA ARG A 183 35.02 57.31 14.11
C ARG A 183 34.35 56.91 12.79
N ARG A 184 33.30 57.68 12.48
CA ARG A 184 32.68 57.96 11.19
C ARG A 184 33.71 58.06 10.06
N LEU A 185 33.33 57.67 8.83
CA LEU A 185 33.44 58.49 7.60
C LEU A 185 32.81 57.75 6.39
N THR A 186 31.80 58.41 5.82
CA THR A 186 31.32 58.50 4.42
C THR A 186 31.85 57.61 3.27
N CYS A 187 30.93 57.29 2.34
CA CYS A 187 31.02 56.87 0.91
C CYS A 187 32.08 57.65 0.06
N PRO A 188 32.38 57.36 -1.25
CA PRO A 188 31.64 56.55 -2.27
C PRO A 188 32.46 55.76 -3.34
N GLY A 189 31.77 54.91 -4.13
CA GLY A 189 31.85 54.88 -5.61
C GLY A 189 32.87 53.98 -6.36
N ARG A 190 32.48 53.68 -7.62
CA ARG A 190 33.13 52.98 -8.77
C ARG A 190 33.05 51.44 -8.79
N THR A 191 32.65 50.80 -9.89
CA THR A 191 32.42 51.20 -11.31
C THR A 191 31.13 50.61 -11.85
#